data_AF-A0A2G7FZ90-F1
#
_entry.id   AF-A0A2G7FZ90-F1
#
_cell.length_a   1.000
_cell.length_b   1.000
_cell.length_c   1.000
_cell.angle_alpha   90.00
_cell.angle_beta   90.00
_cell.angle_gamma   90.00
#
_symmetry.space_group_name_H-M   'P 1'
#
loop_
_entity.id
_entity.type
_entity.pdbx_description
1 polymer ?
#
loop_
_entity_poly.entity_id
_entity_poly.type
_entity_poly.pdbx_seq_one_letter_code
_entity_poly.pdbx_strand_id
1 'polypeptide(L)'
;MSRKLAPEANRILFVKNLNYNVTAEQLFDLFGKFGPIRQIRQGIANNSKGTAFVVYEDVHDAKQACDKLNGFNFQNRYLVVLYHQPEKMLKSKEDLAERQENLERLKQQHAWPLADESLTQNLLDLVQQASHYRQLKKGANEATKTLNRGTSEIVILAADTNPLAILLHIPLLCEDKNTPYVFVPSKLALGRATGVSRPVIAASITTNEASDLMGQIRTIKDKVERLMI
;
A
#
# COMPACT_ATOMS: atom_id res chain seq x y z
N MET A 1 24.34 35.94 -31.18
CA MET A 1 23.09 35.16 -31.24
C MET A 1 22.84 34.49 -29.89
N SER A 2 21.90 34.99 -29.10
CA SER A 2 21.55 34.41 -27.80
C SER A 2 20.74 33.13 -28.01
N ARG A 3 21.36 31.97 -27.79
CA ARG A 3 20.65 30.67 -27.80
C ARG A 3 19.84 30.58 -26.52
N LYS A 4 18.55 30.91 -26.59
CA LYS A 4 17.61 30.80 -25.46
C LYS A 4 17.65 29.38 -24.88
N LEU A 5 17.97 29.28 -23.59
CA LEU A 5 17.85 28.04 -22.81
C LEU A 5 16.37 27.74 -22.55
N ALA A 6 16.01 26.45 -22.45
CA ALA A 6 14.64 26.06 -22.11
C ALA A 6 14.32 26.48 -20.66
N PRO A 7 13.07 26.82 -20.32
CA PRO A 7 12.69 27.19 -18.95
C PRO A 7 12.89 26.04 -17.93
N GLU A 8 13.02 24.81 -18.42
CA GLU A 8 13.32 23.61 -17.63
C GLU A 8 14.83 23.33 -17.47
N ALA A 9 15.70 24.12 -18.11
CA ALA A 9 17.15 23.91 -18.07
C ALA A 9 17.71 24.32 -16.71
N ASN A 10 18.19 23.33 -15.97
CA ASN A 10 18.82 23.50 -14.67
C ASN A 10 20.28 23.05 -14.75
N ARG A 11 21.17 23.65 -13.95
CA ARG A 11 22.57 23.20 -13.81
C ARG A 11 22.70 21.83 -13.14
N ILE A 12 21.59 21.33 -12.59
CA ILE A 12 21.52 20.05 -11.90
C ILE A 12 20.81 19.04 -12.81
N LEU A 13 21.50 17.94 -13.08
CA LEU A 13 20.95 16.78 -13.77
C LEU A 13 20.64 15.67 -12.78
N PHE A 14 19.52 15.00 -13.02
CA PHE A 14 19.10 13.79 -12.35
C PHE A 14 19.33 12.59 -13.26
N VAL A 15 20.23 11.72 -12.83
CA VAL A 15 20.62 10.50 -13.55
C VAL A 15 19.93 9.32 -12.89
N LYS A 16 19.21 8.51 -13.67
CA LYS A 16 18.54 7.29 -13.24
C LYS A 16 19.09 6.09 -14.03
N ASN A 17 18.77 4.90 -13.53
CA ASN A 17 19.14 3.63 -14.15
C ASN A 17 20.66 3.34 -14.14
N LEU A 18 21.39 3.94 -13.22
CA LEU A 18 22.81 3.65 -13.00
C LEU A 18 22.99 2.22 -12.48
N ASN A 19 24.09 1.59 -12.85
CA ASN A 19 24.51 0.34 -12.24
C ASN A 19 24.95 0.60 -10.79
N TYR A 20 24.57 -0.31 -9.88
CA TYR A 20 24.87 -0.23 -8.46
C TYR A 20 26.38 -0.24 -8.15
N ASN A 21 27.19 -0.76 -9.07
CA ASN A 21 28.66 -0.85 -8.92
C ASN A 21 29.40 0.40 -9.43
N VAL A 22 28.69 1.39 -9.98
CA VAL A 22 29.31 2.63 -10.48
C VAL A 22 29.82 3.46 -9.31
N THR A 23 31.07 3.90 -9.40
CA THR A 23 31.66 4.84 -8.43
C THR A 23 31.48 6.30 -8.85
N ALA A 24 31.55 7.23 -7.91
CA ALA A 24 31.48 8.65 -8.19
C ALA A 24 32.60 9.14 -9.14
N GLU A 25 33.78 8.52 -9.09
CA GLU A 25 34.91 8.81 -9.98
C GLU A 25 34.57 8.49 -11.44
N GLN A 26 33.96 7.34 -11.70
CA GLN A 26 33.53 6.94 -13.04
C GLN A 26 32.44 7.89 -13.59
N LEU A 27 31.57 8.40 -12.72
CA LEU A 27 30.61 9.43 -13.10
C LEU A 27 31.29 10.76 -13.40
N PHE A 28 32.33 11.12 -12.63
CA PHE A 28 33.11 12.32 -12.89
C PHE A 28 33.82 12.25 -14.24
N ASP A 29 34.40 11.11 -14.60
CA ASP A 29 35.04 10.91 -15.90
C ASP A 29 34.05 10.93 -17.06
N LEU A 30 32.83 10.40 -16.86
CA LEU A 30 31.80 10.38 -17.90
C LEU A 30 31.20 11.77 -18.13
N PHE A 31 30.78 12.43 -17.06
CA PHE A 31 30.09 13.73 -17.10
C PHE A 31 31.08 14.90 -17.27
N GLY A 32 32.33 14.76 -16.82
CA GLY A 32 33.36 15.80 -16.87
C GLY A 32 33.83 16.14 -18.28
N LYS A 33 33.59 15.24 -19.25
CA LYS A 33 33.86 15.48 -20.68
C LYS A 33 33.01 16.62 -21.28
N PHE A 34 31.90 16.95 -20.65
CA PHE A 34 30.96 17.96 -21.15
C PHE A 34 31.11 19.32 -20.47
N GLY A 35 31.79 19.39 -19.33
CA GLY A 35 32.03 20.63 -18.60
C GLY A 35 32.46 20.41 -17.15
N PRO A 36 32.90 21.48 -16.46
CA PRO A 36 33.30 21.42 -15.06
C PRO A 36 32.11 21.06 -14.16
N ILE A 37 32.31 19.99 -13.38
CA ILE A 37 31.33 19.49 -12.41
C ILE A 37 31.67 20.08 -11.05
N ARG A 38 30.68 20.72 -10.42
CA ARG A 38 30.78 21.26 -9.06
C ARG A 38 30.62 20.18 -8.00
N GLN A 39 29.65 19.28 -8.18
CA GLN A 39 29.38 18.22 -7.21
C GLN A 39 28.64 17.04 -7.85
N ILE A 40 29.02 15.82 -7.49
CA ILE A 40 28.24 14.61 -7.76
C ILE A 40 27.69 14.08 -6.44
N ARG A 41 26.37 13.92 -6.35
CA ARG A 41 25.71 13.25 -5.22
C ARG A 41 25.10 11.96 -5.73
N GLN A 42 25.82 10.86 -5.53
CA GLN A 42 25.25 9.54 -5.73
C GLN A 42 24.29 9.23 -4.57
N GLY A 43 23.12 8.65 -4.86
CA GLY A 43 22.20 8.21 -3.82
C GLY A 43 22.81 7.07 -3.01
N ILE A 44 23.37 7.39 -1.84
CA ILE A 44 24.01 6.41 -0.95
C ILE A 44 22.99 5.39 -0.45
N ALA A 45 23.45 4.13 -0.37
CA ALA A 45 22.92 2.95 0.30
C ALA A 45 21.99 2.03 -0.51
N ASN A 46 22.45 0.77 -0.62
CA ASN A 46 21.86 -0.59 -0.73
C ASN A 46 20.38 -0.85 -1.12
N ASN A 47 19.58 0.17 -1.42
CA ASN A 47 18.20 0.10 -1.89
C ASN A 47 17.83 1.28 -2.82
N SER A 48 18.76 2.19 -3.13
CA SER A 48 18.53 3.27 -4.10
C SER A 48 18.52 2.68 -5.52
N LYS A 49 17.50 2.96 -6.32
CA LYS A 49 17.26 2.41 -7.68
C LYS A 49 18.28 2.91 -8.73
N GLY A 50 19.57 2.98 -8.40
CA GLY A 50 20.63 3.46 -9.28
C GLY A 50 20.43 4.91 -9.70
N THR A 51 20.44 5.84 -8.74
CA THR A 51 20.19 7.27 -8.99
C THR A 51 21.34 8.16 -8.51
N ALA A 52 21.65 9.21 -9.27
CA ALA A 52 22.64 10.22 -8.91
C ALA A 52 22.19 11.62 -9.34
N PHE A 53 22.70 12.64 -8.66
CA PHE A 53 22.57 14.03 -9.05
C PHE A 53 23.94 14.57 -9.44
N VAL A 54 24.02 15.21 -10.61
CA VAL A 54 25.24 15.83 -11.12
C VAL A 54 24.99 17.34 -11.20
N VAL A 55 25.83 18.12 -10.54
CA VAL A 55 25.75 19.58 -10.51
C VAL A 55 26.88 20.15 -11.34
N TYR A 56 26.56 20.77 -12.47
CA TYR A 56 27.51 21.51 -13.29
C TYR A 56 27.67 22.95 -12.81
N GLU A 57 28.77 23.60 -13.21
CA GLU A 57 28.93 25.04 -13.02
C GLU A 57 28.05 25.85 -13.99
N ASP A 58 27.99 25.44 -15.26
CA ASP A 58 27.18 26.07 -16.30
C ASP A 58 25.95 25.21 -16.68
N VAL A 59 24.83 25.89 -16.95
CA VAL A 59 23.59 25.31 -17.46
C VAL A 59 23.75 24.83 -18.90
N HIS A 60 24.62 25.47 -19.70
CA HIS A 60 24.88 25.07 -21.09
C HIS A 60 25.56 23.70 -21.17
N ASP A 61 26.50 23.42 -20.26
CA ASP A 61 27.20 22.14 -20.17
C ASP A 61 26.27 21.04 -19.68
N ALA A 62 25.43 21.36 -18.68
CA ALA A 62 24.37 20.46 -18.23
C ALA A 62 23.42 20.08 -19.38
N LYS A 63 23.07 21.03 -20.26
CA LYS A 63 22.24 20.74 -21.43
C LYS A 63 22.91 19.79 -22.42
N GLN A 64 24.17 20.05 -22.76
CA GLN A 64 24.93 19.20 -23.67
C GLN A 64 25.10 17.78 -23.10
N ALA A 65 25.37 17.67 -21.80
CA ALA A 65 25.46 16.40 -21.11
C ALA A 65 24.10 15.66 -21.09
N CYS A 66 23.00 16.37 -20.83
CA CYS A 66 21.66 15.78 -20.81
C CYS A 66 21.27 15.18 -22.18
N ASP A 67 21.47 15.94 -23.26
CA ASP A 67 21.06 15.51 -24.61
C ASP A 67 21.89 14.33 -25.12
N LYS A 68 23.19 14.26 -24.77
CA LYS A 68 24.12 13.23 -25.26
C LYS A 68 24.18 11.98 -24.36
N LEU A 69 24.01 12.13 -23.05
CA LEU A 69 24.11 11.02 -22.09
C LEU A 69 22.76 10.37 -21.79
N ASN A 70 21.63 11.01 -22.14
CA ASN A 70 20.33 10.36 -22.06
C ASN A 70 20.22 9.23 -23.10
N GLY A 71 19.98 8.01 -22.64
CA GLY A 71 20.00 6.81 -23.47
C GLY A 71 21.41 6.27 -23.76
N PHE A 72 22.45 6.76 -23.08
CA PHE A 72 23.81 6.24 -23.24
C PHE A 72 23.98 4.91 -22.49
N ASN A 73 24.53 3.89 -23.15
CA ASN A 73 24.81 2.60 -22.50
C ASN A 73 26.06 2.71 -21.63
N PHE A 74 25.88 2.55 -20.32
CA PHE A 74 26.96 2.55 -19.35
C PHE A 74 26.85 1.32 -18.44
N GLN A 75 27.87 0.46 -18.46
CA GLN A 75 27.92 -0.79 -17.71
C GLN A 75 26.66 -1.67 -17.89
N ASN A 76 26.26 -1.88 -19.16
CA ASN A 76 25.08 -2.65 -19.58
C ASN A 76 23.72 -2.07 -19.13
N ARG A 77 23.67 -0.78 -18.79
CA ARG A 77 22.41 -0.08 -18.53
C ARG A 77 22.36 1.23 -19.30
N TYR A 78 21.24 1.49 -19.94
CA TYR A 78 20.99 2.76 -20.62
C TYR A 78 20.63 3.83 -19.59
N LEU A 79 21.48 4.85 -19.45
CA LEU A 79 21.28 5.93 -18.51
C LEU A 79 20.05 6.76 -18.91
N VAL A 80 19.30 7.22 -17.91
CA VAL A 80 18.22 8.18 -18.12
C VAL A 80 18.65 9.48 -17.45
N VAL A 81 18.96 10.50 -18.24
CA VAL A 81 19.42 11.80 -17.76
C VAL A 81 18.31 12.81 -17.99
N LEU A 82 17.86 13.44 -16.91
CA LEU A 82 16.78 14.42 -16.91
C LEU A 82 17.25 15.68 -16.17
N TYR A 83 16.67 16.83 -16.48
CA TYR A 83 16.88 18.01 -15.64
C TYR A 83 16.25 17.80 -14.26
N HIS A 84 16.95 18.28 -13.23
CA HIS A 84 16.38 18.27 -11.89
C HIS A 84 15.25 19.29 -11.80
N GLN A 85 14.03 18.78 -11.71
CA GLN A 85 12.80 19.55 -11.53
C GLN A 85 12.29 19.35 -10.09
N PRO A 86 12.66 20.22 -9.14
CA PRO A 86 12.20 20.09 -7.75
C PRO A 86 10.67 20.22 -7.64
N GLU A 87 10.07 21.08 -8.46
CA GLU A 87 8.62 21.33 -8.46
C GLU A 87 7.78 20.11 -8.87
N LYS A 88 8.18 19.37 -9.92
CA LYS A 88 7.44 18.16 -10.33
C LYS A 88 7.61 17.01 -9.33
N MET A 89 8.72 16.98 -8.58
CA MET A 89 8.93 16.02 -7.49
C MET A 89 8.08 16.33 -6.26
N LEU A 90 7.87 17.62 -5.95
CA LEU A 90 6.93 18.06 -4.91
C LEU A 90 5.49 17.72 -5.31
N LYS A 91 5.08 18.11 -6.51
CA LYS A 91 3.73 17.85 -7.02
C LYS A 91 3.39 16.36 -7.10
N SER A 92 4.33 15.51 -7.50
CA SER A 92 4.09 14.05 -7.51
C SER A 92 4.03 13.44 -6.10
N LYS A 93 4.70 14.02 -5.10
CA LYS A 93 4.51 13.63 -3.70
C LYS A 93 3.17 14.08 -3.16
N GLU A 94 2.74 15.30 -3.51
CA GLU A 94 1.42 15.85 -3.16
C GLU A 94 0.30 15.00 -3.79
N ASP A 95 0.36 14.70 -5.08
CA ASP A 95 -0.62 13.83 -5.77
C ASP A 95 -0.69 12.43 -5.15
N LEU A 96 0.43 11.88 -4.66
CA LEU A 96 0.46 10.61 -3.96
C LEU A 96 -0.17 10.69 -2.57
N ALA A 97 0.07 11.78 -1.85
CA ALA A 97 -0.54 12.05 -0.55
C ALA A 97 -2.07 12.24 -0.71
N GLU A 98 -2.52 13.02 -1.68
CA GLU A 98 -3.94 13.21 -1.99
C GLU A 98 -4.61 11.88 -2.39
N ARG A 99 -3.95 11.05 -3.20
CA ARG A 99 -4.47 9.71 -3.53
C ARG A 99 -4.57 8.82 -2.30
N GLN A 100 -3.59 8.87 -1.39
CA GLN A 100 -3.63 8.12 -0.13
C GLN A 100 -4.77 8.62 0.77
N GLU A 101 -4.93 9.93 0.91
CA GLU A 101 -5.99 10.53 1.73
C GLU A 101 -7.38 10.22 1.15
N ASN A 102 -7.53 10.28 -0.18
CA ASN A 102 -8.80 9.93 -0.83
C ASN A 102 -9.12 8.44 -0.65
N LEU A 103 -8.11 7.56 -0.71
CA LEU A 103 -8.26 6.13 -0.37
C LEU A 103 -8.66 5.92 1.10
N GLU A 104 -8.11 6.70 2.03
CA GLU A 104 -8.48 6.63 3.45
C GLU A 104 -9.90 7.13 3.71
N ARG A 105 -10.31 8.22 3.06
CA ARG A 105 -11.70 8.68 3.09
C ARG A 105 -12.67 7.64 2.56
N LEU A 106 -12.36 7.03 1.41
CA LEU A 106 -13.17 5.93 0.87
C LEU A 106 -13.23 4.73 1.83
N LYS A 107 -12.13 4.39 2.52
CA LYS A 107 -12.15 3.36 3.56
C LYS A 107 -13.03 3.74 4.73
N GLN A 108 -12.94 4.96 5.24
CA GLN A 108 -13.77 5.44 6.34
C GLN A 108 -15.26 5.49 5.98
N GLN A 109 -15.58 5.82 4.73
CA GLN A 109 -16.97 5.84 4.26
C GLN A 109 -17.58 4.44 4.11
N HIS A 110 -16.78 3.41 3.78
CA HIS A 110 -17.30 2.08 3.42
C HIS A 110 -16.98 0.97 4.42
N ALA A 111 -16.09 1.20 5.40
CA ALA A 111 -15.75 0.24 6.44
C ALA A 111 -16.48 0.54 7.76
N TRP A 112 -17.81 0.62 7.69
CA TRP A 112 -18.70 0.81 8.83
C TRP A 112 -19.59 -0.44 9.00
N PRO A 113 -19.87 -0.90 10.23
CA PRO A 113 -19.36 -0.41 11.51
C PRO A 113 -17.95 -0.93 11.83
N LEU A 114 -17.08 -0.04 12.32
CA LEU A 114 -15.73 -0.39 12.78
C LEU A 114 -15.77 -0.75 14.27
N ALA A 115 -15.17 -1.88 14.65
CA ALA A 115 -15.07 -2.29 16.04
C ALA A 115 -14.08 -1.41 16.82
N ASP A 116 -14.47 -1.02 18.04
CA ASP A 116 -13.55 -0.44 19.03
C ASP A 116 -12.41 -1.42 19.36
N GLU A 117 -11.34 -0.90 19.97
CA GLU A 117 -10.17 -1.71 20.33
C GLU A 117 -10.53 -2.87 21.27
N SER A 118 -11.38 -2.64 22.26
CA SER A 118 -11.84 -3.66 23.21
C SER A 118 -12.71 -4.73 22.53
N LEU A 119 -13.60 -4.34 21.62
CA LEU A 119 -14.42 -5.27 20.84
C LEU A 119 -13.57 -6.06 19.85
N THR A 120 -12.58 -5.43 19.24
CA THR A 120 -11.64 -6.06 18.31
C THR A 120 -10.88 -7.21 18.98
N GLN A 121 -10.35 -7.00 20.19
CA GLN A 121 -9.65 -8.07 20.92
C GLN A 121 -10.61 -9.23 21.23
N ASN A 122 -11.81 -8.93 21.77
CA ASN A 122 -12.81 -9.95 22.04
C ASN A 122 -13.23 -10.75 20.79
N LEU A 123 -13.35 -10.07 19.63
CA LEU A 123 -13.63 -10.71 18.34
C LEU A 123 -12.50 -11.62 17.88
N LEU A 124 -11.25 -11.17 17.99
CA LEU A 124 -10.08 -11.97 17.60
C LEU A 124 -9.92 -13.21 18.48
N ASP A 125 -10.15 -13.07 19.79
CA ASP A 125 -10.13 -14.20 20.74
C ASP A 125 -11.26 -15.20 20.43
N LEU A 126 -12.46 -14.71 20.14
CA LEU A 126 -13.58 -15.56 19.72
C LEU A 126 -13.27 -16.29 18.40
N VAL A 127 -12.70 -15.60 17.42
CA VAL A 127 -12.31 -16.19 16.13
C VAL A 127 -11.25 -17.28 16.33
N GLN A 128 -10.30 -17.06 17.24
CA GLN A 128 -9.30 -18.06 17.59
C GLN A 128 -9.94 -19.29 18.21
N GLN A 129 -10.84 -19.13 19.17
CA GLN A 129 -11.59 -20.24 19.78
C GLN A 129 -12.44 -20.98 18.73
N ALA A 130 -13.20 -20.25 17.90
CA ALA A 130 -14.02 -20.82 16.83
C ALA A 130 -13.18 -21.61 15.80
N SER A 131 -11.94 -21.20 15.55
CA SER A 131 -11.00 -21.94 14.71
C SER A 131 -10.64 -23.31 15.31
N HIS A 132 -10.44 -23.41 16.63
CA HIS A 132 -10.17 -24.67 17.32
C HIS A 132 -11.35 -25.64 17.25
N TYR A 133 -12.59 -25.14 17.39
CA TYR A 133 -13.81 -25.94 17.26
C TYR A 133 -14.25 -26.20 15.81
N ARG A 134 -13.43 -25.80 14.81
CA ARG A 134 -13.74 -25.93 13.36
C ARG A 134 -15.05 -25.25 12.94
N GLN A 135 -15.47 -24.22 13.67
CA GLN A 135 -16.70 -23.45 13.47
C GLN A 135 -16.42 -22.12 12.73
N LEU A 136 -15.30 -22.04 12.00
CA LEU A 136 -14.85 -20.83 11.31
C LEU A 136 -14.62 -21.10 9.82
N LYS A 137 -15.19 -20.24 8.97
CA LYS A 137 -14.91 -20.18 7.53
C LYS A 137 -14.12 -18.93 7.21
N LYS A 138 -13.10 -19.07 6.35
CA LYS A 138 -12.06 -18.05 6.11
C LYS A 138 -12.10 -17.63 4.64
N GLY A 139 -12.08 -16.34 4.38
CA GLY A 139 -12.09 -15.74 3.04
C GLY A 139 -13.46 -15.26 2.58
N ALA A 140 -13.46 -14.31 1.65
CA ALA A 140 -14.66 -13.63 1.16
C ALA A 140 -15.67 -14.60 0.53
N ASN A 141 -15.22 -15.49 -0.37
CA ASN A 141 -16.11 -16.46 -1.04
C ASN A 141 -16.74 -17.46 -0.07
N GLU A 142 -16.01 -17.88 0.96
CA GLU A 142 -16.54 -18.79 1.98
C GLU A 142 -17.54 -18.08 2.89
N ALA A 143 -17.31 -16.81 3.24
CA ALA A 143 -18.29 -15.98 3.95
C ALA A 143 -19.58 -15.79 3.12
N THR A 144 -19.48 -15.53 1.82
CA THR A 144 -20.66 -15.48 0.93
C THR A 144 -21.43 -16.81 0.91
N LYS A 145 -20.73 -17.96 0.92
CA LYS A 145 -21.37 -19.28 0.95
C LYS A 145 -22.09 -19.55 2.27
N THR A 146 -21.51 -19.19 3.41
CA THR A 146 -22.15 -19.41 4.73
C THR A 146 -23.36 -18.51 4.93
N LEU A 147 -23.30 -17.27 4.44
CA LEU A 147 -24.43 -16.35 4.41
C LEU A 147 -25.58 -16.88 3.55
N ASN A 148 -25.29 -17.32 2.32
CA ASN A 148 -26.31 -17.88 1.43
C ASN A 148 -26.95 -19.17 1.98
N ARG A 149 -26.19 -19.95 2.77
CA ARG A 149 -26.69 -21.15 3.45
C ARG A 149 -27.45 -20.86 4.75
N GLY A 150 -27.44 -19.62 5.24
CA GLY A 150 -28.05 -19.25 6.52
C GLY A 150 -27.38 -19.89 7.74
N THR A 151 -26.11 -20.31 7.61
CA THR A 151 -25.37 -20.95 8.71
C THR A 151 -24.39 -20.00 9.38
N SER A 152 -24.35 -18.72 8.99
CA SER A 152 -23.43 -17.73 9.54
C SER A 152 -24.08 -16.98 10.69
N GLU A 153 -23.43 -16.93 11.86
CA GLU A 153 -23.90 -16.16 13.02
C GLU A 153 -23.40 -14.72 12.99
N ILE A 154 -22.12 -14.55 12.62
CA ILE A 154 -21.46 -13.26 12.56
C ILE A 154 -20.37 -13.28 11.49
N VAL A 155 -20.21 -12.16 10.81
CA VAL A 155 -19.18 -11.96 9.79
C VAL A 155 -18.19 -10.88 10.23
N ILE A 156 -16.90 -11.21 10.23
CA ILE A 156 -15.82 -10.27 10.52
C ILE A 156 -15.12 -9.91 9.21
N LEU A 157 -14.99 -8.61 8.93
CA LEU A 157 -14.37 -8.06 7.72
C LEU A 157 -13.15 -7.22 8.09
N ALA A 158 -12.14 -7.16 7.23
CA ALA A 158 -10.94 -6.35 7.48
C ALA A 158 -10.98 -5.01 6.72
N ALA A 159 -10.86 -3.90 7.43
CA ALA A 159 -10.91 -2.54 6.88
C ALA A 159 -9.67 -2.16 6.06
N ASP A 160 -8.51 -2.75 6.34
CA ASP A 160 -7.24 -2.52 5.62
C ASP A 160 -7.09 -3.37 4.34
N THR A 161 -8.19 -3.95 3.86
CA THR A 161 -8.23 -4.67 2.59
C THR A 161 -7.98 -3.71 1.43
N ASN A 162 -7.09 -4.10 0.52
CA ASN A 162 -6.78 -3.34 -0.67
C ASN A 162 -6.85 -4.26 -1.90
N PRO A 163 -7.78 -4.05 -2.83
CA PRO A 163 -8.86 -3.04 -2.82
C PRO A 163 -10.06 -3.42 -1.94
N LEU A 164 -10.64 -2.46 -1.23
CA LEU A 164 -11.81 -2.67 -0.35
C LEU A 164 -13.06 -3.15 -1.12
N ALA A 165 -13.14 -2.83 -2.41
CA ALA A 165 -14.23 -3.22 -3.31
C ALA A 165 -14.52 -4.73 -3.32
N ILE A 166 -13.53 -5.57 -2.99
CA ILE A 166 -13.68 -7.05 -2.93
C ILE A 166 -14.61 -7.47 -1.78
N LEU A 167 -14.82 -6.63 -0.76
CA LEU A 167 -15.64 -6.96 0.41
C LEU A 167 -17.03 -6.33 0.39
N LEU A 168 -17.28 -5.33 -0.47
CA LEU A 168 -18.50 -4.50 -0.41
C LEU A 168 -19.79 -5.27 -0.68
N HIS A 169 -19.73 -6.42 -1.37
CA HIS A 169 -20.90 -7.28 -1.56
C HIS A 169 -21.31 -8.03 -0.29
N ILE A 170 -20.42 -8.18 0.68
CA ILE A 170 -20.69 -8.97 1.90
C ILE A 170 -21.61 -8.21 2.87
N PRO A 171 -21.35 -6.95 3.25
CA PRO A 171 -22.29 -6.15 4.06
C PRO A 171 -23.71 -6.14 3.50
N LEU A 172 -23.87 -5.93 2.20
CA LEU A 172 -25.18 -5.94 1.54
C LEU A 172 -25.90 -7.29 1.68
N LEU A 173 -25.16 -8.40 1.55
CA LEU A 173 -25.72 -9.74 1.74
C LEU A 173 -26.04 -10.03 3.22
N CYS A 174 -25.23 -9.51 4.14
CA CYS A 174 -25.48 -9.60 5.56
C CYS A 174 -26.77 -8.87 5.96
N GLU A 175 -27.06 -7.71 5.38
CA GLU A 175 -28.32 -6.98 5.57
C GLU A 175 -29.52 -7.77 5.04
N ASP A 176 -29.43 -8.35 3.84
CA ASP A 176 -30.50 -9.20 3.26
C ASP A 176 -30.80 -10.44 4.13
N LYS A 177 -29.77 -11.02 4.75
CA LYS A 177 -29.89 -12.20 5.62
C LYS A 177 -30.03 -11.87 7.10
N ASN A 178 -30.11 -10.59 7.45
CA ASN A 178 -30.17 -10.11 8.84
C ASN A 178 -29.08 -10.73 9.74
N THR A 179 -27.86 -10.88 9.18
CA THR A 179 -26.68 -11.43 9.87
C THR A 179 -25.75 -10.27 10.23
N PRO A 180 -25.33 -10.13 11.50
CA PRO A 180 -24.45 -9.05 11.90
C PRO A 180 -23.05 -9.21 11.30
N TYR A 181 -22.47 -8.06 10.94
CA TYR A 181 -21.14 -7.94 10.39
C TYR A 181 -20.36 -6.82 11.08
N VAL A 182 -19.04 -6.94 11.14
CA VAL A 182 -18.22 -5.91 11.80
C VAL A 182 -16.86 -5.81 11.11
N PHE A 183 -16.36 -4.59 10.99
CA PHE A 183 -15.01 -4.36 10.49
C PHE A 183 -13.99 -4.35 11.61
N VAL A 184 -12.90 -5.08 11.43
CA VAL A 184 -11.68 -5.00 12.24
C VAL A 184 -10.60 -4.21 11.48
N PRO A 185 -9.74 -3.47 12.18
CA PRO A 185 -8.76 -2.59 11.54
C PRO A 185 -7.68 -3.34 10.74
N SER A 186 -7.35 -4.58 11.10
CA SER A 186 -6.22 -5.31 10.51
C SER A 186 -6.54 -6.73 10.05
N LYS A 187 -6.35 -6.99 8.75
CA LYS A 187 -6.38 -8.32 8.12
C LYS A 187 -5.26 -9.26 8.58
N LEU A 188 -4.13 -8.69 9.04
CA LEU A 188 -3.02 -9.47 9.58
C LEU A 188 -3.37 -10.04 10.95
N ALA A 189 -4.00 -9.22 11.81
CA ALA A 189 -4.49 -9.67 13.10
C ALA A 189 -5.57 -10.75 12.94
N LEU A 190 -6.51 -10.54 12.01
CA LEU A 190 -7.54 -11.53 11.69
C LEU A 190 -6.94 -12.85 11.18
N GLY A 191 -5.95 -12.79 10.29
CA GLY A 191 -5.23 -13.97 9.80
C GLY A 191 -4.61 -14.79 10.93
N ARG A 192 -3.89 -14.12 11.84
CA ARG A 192 -3.29 -14.77 13.02
C ARG A 192 -4.35 -15.43 13.91
N ALA A 193 -5.46 -14.74 14.20
CA ALA A 193 -6.56 -15.29 14.99
C ALA A 193 -7.16 -16.55 14.33
N THR A 194 -7.26 -16.59 13.00
CA THR A 194 -7.73 -17.78 12.28
C THR A 194 -6.72 -18.94 12.22
N GLY A 195 -5.53 -18.79 12.82
CA GLY A 195 -4.44 -19.77 12.80
C GLY A 195 -3.71 -19.86 11.46
N VAL A 196 -3.71 -18.78 10.66
CA VAL A 196 -3.08 -18.75 9.32
C VAL A 196 -2.03 -17.63 9.26
N SER A 197 -0.88 -17.91 8.66
CA SER A 197 0.21 -16.92 8.48
C SER A 197 -0.08 -15.89 7.40
N ARG A 198 -1.01 -16.20 6.49
CA ARG A 198 -1.46 -15.32 5.41
C ARG A 198 -2.53 -14.34 5.91
N PRO A 199 -2.60 -13.13 5.34
CA PRO A 199 -3.67 -12.18 5.63
C PRO A 199 -5.05 -12.76 5.30
N VAL A 200 -6.02 -12.54 6.19
CA VAL A 200 -7.42 -12.95 5.98
C VAL A 200 -8.30 -11.69 5.96
N ILE A 201 -9.07 -11.53 4.88
CA ILE A 201 -9.87 -10.32 4.63
C ILE A 201 -11.31 -10.42 5.15
N ALA A 202 -11.80 -11.65 5.31
CA ALA A 202 -13.15 -11.93 5.80
C ALA A 202 -13.14 -13.27 6.53
N ALA A 203 -13.92 -13.37 7.60
CA ALA A 203 -14.14 -14.60 8.33
C ALA A 203 -15.62 -14.69 8.75
N SER A 204 -16.20 -15.87 8.68
CA SER A 204 -17.58 -16.13 9.09
C SER A 204 -17.56 -17.21 10.16
N ILE A 205 -18.16 -16.90 11.31
CA ILE A 205 -18.38 -17.88 12.38
C ILE A 205 -19.71 -18.56 12.08
N THR A 206 -19.70 -19.88 11.96
CA THR A 206 -20.91 -20.65 11.64
C THR A 206 -21.67 -21.05 12.89
N THR A 207 -22.95 -21.41 12.78
CA THR A 207 -23.71 -21.99 13.88
C THR A 207 -23.22 -23.42 14.17
N ASN A 208 -23.03 -23.77 15.44
CA ASN A 208 -22.79 -25.14 15.89
C ASN A 208 -23.37 -25.33 17.29
N GLU A 209 -24.40 -26.15 17.40
CA GLU A 209 -25.14 -26.39 18.65
C GLU A 209 -24.32 -27.19 19.67
N ALA A 210 -23.28 -27.90 19.23
CA ALA A 210 -22.41 -28.68 20.11
C ALA A 210 -21.28 -27.85 20.76
N SER A 211 -21.20 -26.54 20.49
CA SER A 211 -20.15 -25.68 21.01
C SER A 211 -20.63 -24.81 22.18
N ASP A 212 -19.86 -24.81 23.26
CA ASP A 212 -20.08 -23.93 24.42
C ASP A 212 -19.86 -22.44 24.11
N LEU A 213 -19.39 -22.10 22.90
CA LEU A 213 -19.15 -20.72 22.46
C LEU A 213 -20.43 -19.91 22.19
N MET A 214 -21.59 -20.57 22.11
CA MET A 214 -22.88 -19.93 21.82
C MET A 214 -23.16 -18.70 22.71
N GLY A 215 -22.85 -18.77 24.01
CA GLY A 215 -23.05 -17.65 24.93
C GLY A 215 -22.17 -16.43 24.62
N GLN A 216 -20.91 -16.68 24.26
CA GLN A 216 -19.97 -15.62 23.87
C GLN A 216 -20.36 -15.01 22.51
N ILE A 217 -20.71 -15.85 21.53
CA ILE A 217 -21.17 -15.41 20.20
C ILE A 217 -22.38 -14.49 20.35
N ARG A 218 -23.38 -14.87 21.16
CA ARG A 218 -24.56 -14.04 21.40
C ARG A 218 -24.22 -12.70 22.04
N THR A 219 -23.33 -12.69 23.04
CA THR A 219 -22.90 -11.44 23.70
C THR A 219 -22.20 -10.48 22.73
N ILE A 220 -21.36 -11.02 21.84
CA ILE A 220 -20.68 -10.22 20.80
C ILE A 220 -21.68 -9.77 19.73
N LYS A 221 -22.63 -10.63 19.35
CA LYS A 221 -23.71 -10.31 18.42
C LYS A 221 -24.48 -9.08 18.88
N ASP A 222 -24.94 -9.08 20.13
CA ASP A 222 -25.67 -7.96 20.73
C ASP A 222 -24.83 -6.66 20.74
N LYS A 223 -23.52 -6.76 20.96
CA LYS A 223 -22.60 -5.60 20.90
C LYS A 223 -22.45 -5.07 19.47
N VAL A 224 -22.34 -5.95 18.48
CA VAL A 224 -22.22 -5.57 17.07
C VAL A 224 -23.52 -4.97 16.53
N GLU A 225 -24.67 -5.54 16.89
CA GLU A 225 -25.97 -4.98 16.52
C GLU A 225 -26.16 -3.56 17.08
N ARG A 226 -25.67 -3.29 18.30
CA ARG A 226 -25.67 -1.92 18.86
C ARG A 226 -24.77 -0.93 18.11
N LEU A 227 -23.75 -1.40 17.39
CA LEU A 227 -22.90 -0.55 16.55
C LEU A 227 -23.53 -0.23 15.19
N MET A 228 -24.55 -0.99 14.79
CA MET A 228 -25.27 -0.81 13.52
C MET A 228 -26.48 0.13 13.63
N ILE A 229 -26.82 0.59 14.83
CA ILE A 229 -27.90 1.56 15.09
C ILE A 229 -27.30 2.96 15.13
#